data_AF-A0A2P9AB00-F1
#
_entry.id   AF-A0A2P9AB00-F1
#
_cell.length_a   1.000
_cell.length_b   1.000
_cell.length_c   1.000
_cell.angle_alpha   90.00
_cell.angle_beta   90.00
_cell.angle_gamma   90.00
#
_symmetry.space_group_name_H-M   'P 1'
#
loop_
_entity.id
_entity.type
_entity.pdbx_description
1 polymer ?
#
loop_
_entity_poly.entity_id
_entity_poly.type
_entity_poly.pdbx_seq_one_letter_code
_entity_poly.pdbx_strand_id
1 'polypeptide(L)'
;MSSVAPPSVLPDISPTWGEIAPSLRFSPITKAAEGEAAAGLPISPRVGEMSGRTEGGAVEHCQNQVAHLLPCLLLVLALAIPPTPAFAHASDRGHVLLLPTGYYVAGGALAVAASFLVLALLPSDFPTRFWRRRLPLFAFGDGARATVSLISFAGFAILVAAGLFGSRDPLSNPLPLAIWTLLWVGLVLLQGLLGNLWSWLNPWYGPWLVISGLFGARETWRPPPWLGCWPAVVLFFTFAWFELIDPAPDDPARLAWAAGLYWLLSFAAMLVFGYRDWSRRGEFLTVFFAMVARFALLERNEGKRNEGGRNEGGRNEGGRNEGGRLSLCWPGAKLSDAAPLSLSGIAFLLLALSSVSFDGLSKTFFWLGLFGLNPLEFPGRTATIGIGTLGLVLMFVLLAAAFIVAIVLGQRLAGSPHSLGQAAGLLVWSIVPIALAYHVAHYLTALLVDGQYAMAALSDPFALGWNLFGTADMRIEAGAAAGAGLAWWLWNFQAGVIITGHMLAVLVAHGLAWRLHPVPARAALSQSPLTVLMIAYTVFGLWLLATPAAG
;
A
#
# COMPACT_ATOMS: atom_id res chain seq x y z
N MET A 1 16.28 -53.87 -43.67
CA MET A 1 15.23 -52.86 -43.92
C MET A 1 15.82 -51.50 -43.57
N SER A 2 15.44 -50.43 -44.27
CA SER A 2 16.06 -49.10 -44.11
C SER A 2 15.24 -48.17 -43.22
N SER A 3 15.91 -47.36 -42.41
CA SER A 3 15.50 -45.98 -42.14
C SER A 3 16.74 -45.16 -41.79
N VAL A 4 16.84 -43.95 -42.33
CA VAL A 4 17.99 -43.03 -42.17
C VAL A 4 17.45 -41.62 -42.00
N ALA A 5 18.01 -40.87 -41.05
CA ALA A 5 17.78 -39.44 -40.90
C ALA A 5 19.13 -38.74 -40.61
N PRO A 6 19.61 -37.82 -41.48
CA PRO A 6 20.84 -37.06 -41.27
C PRO A 6 20.61 -35.74 -40.48
N PRO A 7 21.66 -35.12 -39.92
CA PRO A 7 21.58 -33.90 -39.10
C PRO A 7 21.95 -32.62 -39.89
N SER A 8 22.33 -31.55 -39.16
CA SER A 8 23.01 -30.30 -39.62
C SER A 8 22.07 -29.15 -40.10
N VAL A 9 22.40 -27.84 -39.99
CA VAL A 9 23.54 -27.14 -39.34
C VAL A 9 23.23 -25.64 -39.08
N LEU A 10 24.00 -24.96 -38.22
CA LEU A 10 23.98 -23.49 -37.98
C LEU A 10 25.01 -22.75 -38.86
N PRO A 11 24.82 -21.45 -39.16
CA PRO A 11 25.84 -20.49 -38.67
C PRO A 11 25.33 -19.09 -38.31
N ASP A 12 26.15 -18.37 -37.54
CA ASP A 12 26.05 -16.92 -37.25
C ASP A 12 26.38 -16.02 -38.45
N ILE A 13 26.06 -14.71 -38.33
CA ILE A 13 26.93 -13.56 -38.72
C ILE A 13 26.32 -12.26 -38.13
N SER A 14 27.16 -11.23 -37.91
CA SER A 14 26.81 -9.94 -37.28
C SER A 14 27.05 -8.72 -38.23
N PRO A 15 26.75 -7.46 -37.85
CA PRO A 15 26.16 -6.47 -38.78
C PRO A 15 27.13 -5.51 -39.49
N THR A 16 26.61 -4.81 -40.51
CA THR A 16 27.27 -3.67 -41.18
C THR A 16 26.33 -2.47 -41.45
N TRP A 17 26.94 -1.30 -41.34
CA TRP A 17 26.47 0.11 -41.38
C TRP A 17 25.70 0.63 -42.64
N GLY A 18 24.97 1.74 -42.44
CA GLY A 18 24.60 2.78 -43.45
C GLY A 18 23.30 2.58 -44.26
N GLU A 19 22.62 3.60 -44.80
CA GLU A 19 22.68 5.07 -44.60
C GLU A 19 21.42 5.78 -45.21
N ILE A 20 20.94 6.87 -44.60
CA ILE A 20 20.17 8.00 -45.20
C ILE A 20 18.72 7.73 -45.75
N ALA A 21 17.89 8.79 -45.85
CA ALA A 21 16.47 8.83 -46.29
C ALA A 21 16.30 9.81 -47.49
N PRO A 22 15.12 10.34 -47.93
CA PRO A 22 13.69 10.06 -47.63
C PRO A 22 12.73 10.03 -48.87
N SER A 23 11.43 9.70 -48.67
CA SER A 23 10.26 10.25 -49.41
C SER A 23 8.95 9.72 -48.79
N LEU A 24 7.83 10.44 -48.58
CA LEU A 24 7.05 11.50 -49.28
C LEU A 24 5.99 11.02 -50.30
N ARG A 25 4.76 10.74 -49.81
CA ARG A 25 3.41 11.20 -50.27
C ARG A 25 2.33 10.42 -49.47
N PHE A 26 1.35 11.02 -48.77
CA PHE A 26 0.22 11.88 -49.19
C PHE A 26 -0.75 11.25 -50.21
N SER A 27 -1.92 10.76 -49.77
CA SER A 27 -3.26 11.20 -50.20
C SER A 27 -4.43 10.49 -49.44
N PRO A 28 -5.68 11.03 -49.46
CA PRO A 28 -6.79 10.66 -48.54
C PRO A 28 -8.13 10.32 -49.27
N ILE A 29 -9.28 10.61 -48.64
CA ILE A 29 -10.69 10.65 -49.19
C ILE A 29 -11.37 9.26 -49.31
N THR A 30 -12.57 8.89 -48.80
CA THR A 30 -13.84 9.50 -48.26
C THR A 30 -15.09 9.40 -49.17
N LYS A 31 -16.28 9.36 -48.54
CA LYS A 31 -17.67 9.17 -49.08
C LYS A 31 -18.08 7.70 -49.38
N ALA A 32 -19.33 7.21 -49.27
CA ALA A 32 -20.72 7.74 -49.29
C ALA A 32 -21.26 8.12 -50.69
N ALA A 33 -22.54 7.97 -51.08
CA ALA A 33 -23.70 7.17 -50.62
C ALA A 33 -24.76 7.17 -51.76
N GLU A 34 -25.96 6.60 -51.54
CA GLU A 34 -27.19 6.68 -52.39
C GLU A 34 -27.21 5.91 -53.75
N GLY A 35 -28.42 5.61 -54.26
CA GLY A 35 -28.67 5.00 -55.60
C GLY A 35 -29.75 3.91 -55.61
N GLU A 36 -30.89 4.14 -56.27
CA GLU A 36 -32.13 3.34 -56.17
C GLU A 36 -32.48 2.47 -57.41
N ALA A 37 -33.47 1.57 -57.26
CA ALA A 37 -34.47 1.13 -58.26
C ALA A 37 -34.21 -0.04 -59.28
N ALA A 38 -34.78 -1.21 -58.93
CA ALA A 38 -35.91 -1.89 -59.61
C ALA A 38 -35.76 -2.90 -60.81
N ALA A 39 -36.62 -3.94 -60.70
CA ALA A 39 -37.31 -4.76 -61.73
C ALA A 39 -36.63 -5.97 -62.41
N GLY A 40 -37.29 -7.16 -62.33
CA GLY A 40 -36.95 -8.38 -63.10
C GLY A 40 -37.53 -9.70 -62.54
N LEU A 41 -38.74 -10.10 -62.99
CA LEU A 41 -39.39 -11.42 -62.78
C LEU A 41 -39.47 -12.18 -64.15
N PRO A 42 -39.93 -13.45 -64.30
CA PRO A 42 -40.61 -14.35 -63.34
C PRO A 42 -40.16 -15.85 -63.36
N ILE A 43 -40.82 -16.71 -62.55
CA ILE A 43 -41.43 -18.04 -62.90
C ILE A 43 -42.03 -18.71 -61.64
N SER A 44 -42.97 -19.67 -61.80
CA SER A 44 -43.82 -20.29 -60.76
C SER A 44 -44.53 -21.55 -61.35
N PRO A 45 -45.47 -22.26 -60.66
CA PRO A 45 -45.52 -22.78 -59.28
C PRO A 45 -46.03 -24.26 -59.23
N ARG A 46 -46.21 -24.84 -58.02
CA ARG A 46 -47.26 -25.84 -57.66
C ARG A 46 -47.48 -25.83 -56.12
N VAL A 47 -48.57 -26.30 -55.50
CA VAL A 47 -50.06 -26.25 -55.68
C VAL A 47 -50.67 -27.28 -54.69
N GLY A 48 -51.71 -26.93 -53.93
CA GLY A 48 -52.34 -27.85 -52.95
C GLY A 48 -53.45 -27.25 -52.07
N GLU A 49 -54.70 -27.46 -52.49
CA GLU A 49 -56.05 -27.36 -51.88
C GLU A 49 -56.16 -27.35 -50.32
N MET A 50 -56.98 -26.48 -49.68
CA MET A 50 -58.46 -26.52 -49.45
C MET A 50 -58.94 -27.75 -48.61
N SER A 51 -59.90 -27.71 -47.67
CA SER A 51 -61.00 -26.78 -47.26
C SER A 51 -61.40 -27.10 -45.79
N GLY A 52 -62.34 -26.47 -45.02
CA GLY A 52 -63.24 -25.32 -45.18
C GLY A 52 -64.52 -25.43 -44.28
N ARG A 53 -65.22 -24.31 -44.01
CA ARG A 53 -66.49 -24.13 -43.21
C ARG A 53 -66.38 -24.28 -41.66
N THR A 54 -66.61 -23.24 -40.84
CA THR A 54 -67.88 -22.62 -40.29
C THR A 54 -68.60 -23.48 -39.25
N GLU A 55 -69.15 -23.00 -38.12
CA GLU A 55 -69.62 -21.65 -37.69
C GLU A 55 -69.33 -21.36 -36.19
N GLY A 56 -69.59 -20.11 -35.73
CA GLY A 56 -70.02 -19.86 -34.34
C GLY A 56 -69.34 -18.72 -33.55
N GLY A 57 -70.17 -17.84 -32.94
CA GLY A 57 -69.80 -17.04 -31.76
C GLY A 57 -69.14 -15.68 -32.00
N ALA A 58 -69.94 -14.60 -32.03
CA ALA A 58 -69.41 -13.24 -31.89
C ALA A 58 -69.23 -12.88 -30.41
N VAL A 59 -68.04 -12.41 -30.05
CA VAL A 59 -67.76 -11.71 -28.78
C VAL A 59 -66.90 -10.50 -29.11
N GLU A 60 -67.38 -9.30 -28.80
CA GLU A 60 -66.56 -8.10 -28.92
C GLU A 60 -65.47 -8.13 -27.84
N HIS A 61 -64.21 -8.06 -28.26
CA HIS A 61 -63.08 -7.77 -27.38
C HIS A 61 -62.30 -6.60 -27.95
N CYS A 62 -62.20 -5.54 -27.16
CA CYS A 62 -61.41 -4.37 -27.48
C CYS A 62 -59.91 -4.74 -27.48
N GLN A 63 -59.38 -5.12 -28.64
CA GLN A 63 -57.98 -5.51 -28.79
C GLN A 63 -57.08 -4.27 -28.61
N ASN A 64 -56.44 -4.19 -27.44
CA ASN A 64 -55.43 -3.17 -27.13
C ASN A 64 -54.26 -3.25 -28.11
N GLN A 65 -54.22 -2.36 -29.12
CA GLN A 65 -53.08 -2.19 -30.03
C GLN A 65 -51.76 -1.89 -29.27
N VAL A 66 -51.87 -1.35 -28.04
CA VAL A 66 -50.77 -1.16 -27.08
C VAL A 66 -49.96 -2.45 -26.83
N ALA A 67 -50.60 -3.63 -26.87
CA ALA A 67 -49.95 -4.91 -26.56
C ALA A 67 -48.85 -5.31 -27.56
N HIS A 68 -48.97 -4.91 -28.83
CA HIS A 68 -47.93 -5.16 -29.85
C HIS A 68 -46.91 -4.02 -29.95
N LEU A 69 -47.28 -2.81 -29.54
CA LEU A 69 -46.35 -1.67 -29.47
C LEU A 69 -45.30 -1.87 -28.36
N LEU A 70 -45.67 -2.45 -27.22
CA LEU A 70 -44.75 -2.65 -26.10
C LEU A 70 -43.50 -3.52 -26.43
N PRO A 71 -43.62 -4.73 -27.02
CA PRO A 71 -42.43 -5.52 -27.39
C PRO A 71 -41.62 -4.87 -28.51
N CYS A 72 -42.25 -4.21 -29.48
CA CYS A 72 -41.51 -3.46 -30.52
C CYS A 72 -40.77 -2.25 -29.94
N LEU A 73 -41.36 -1.52 -28.99
CA LEU A 73 -40.72 -0.41 -28.30
C LEU A 73 -39.56 -0.90 -27.42
N LEU A 74 -39.73 -2.01 -26.71
CA LEU A 74 -38.65 -2.65 -25.93
C LEU A 74 -37.51 -3.15 -26.82
N LEU A 75 -37.82 -3.74 -27.98
CA LEU A 75 -36.82 -4.16 -28.97
C LEU A 75 -36.07 -2.96 -29.57
N VAL A 76 -36.78 -1.88 -29.91
CA VAL A 76 -36.17 -0.63 -30.39
C VAL A 76 -35.34 0.03 -29.29
N LEU A 77 -35.77 0.02 -28.02
CA LEU A 77 -34.92 0.48 -26.90
C LEU A 77 -33.67 -0.39 -26.74
N ALA A 78 -33.78 -1.71 -26.87
CA ALA A 78 -32.64 -2.63 -26.76
C ALA A 78 -31.62 -2.44 -27.91
N LEU A 79 -32.10 -2.18 -29.14
CA LEU A 79 -31.26 -1.81 -30.29
C LEU A 79 -30.78 -0.34 -30.27
N ALA A 80 -31.41 0.52 -29.47
CA ALA A 80 -30.99 1.89 -29.23
C ALA A 80 -30.04 2.04 -28.02
N ILE A 81 -29.70 0.93 -27.33
CA ILE A 81 -28.51 0.90 -26.46
C ILE A 81 -27.31 1.05 -27.41
N PRO A 82 -26.55 2.17 -27.36
CA PRO A 82 -25.36 2.29 -28.18
C PRO A 82 -24.37 1.18 -27.77
N PRO A 83 -23.67 0.53 -28.71
CA PRO A 83 -22.62 -0.42 -28.34
C PRO A 83 -21.55 0.33 -27.56
N THR A 84 -21.56 0.17 -26.23
CA THR A 84 -20.53 0.71 -25.35
C THR A 84 -19.19 0.19 -25.84
N PRO A 85 -18.18 1.04 -26.08
CA PRO A 85 -16.89 0.58 -26.54
C PRO A 85 -16.32 -0.40 -25.51
N ALA A 86 -16.30 -1.68 -25.87
CA ALA A 86 -15.59 -2.70 -25.12
C ALA A 86 -14.10 -2.41 -25.29
N PHE A 87 -13.55 -1.58 -24.39
CA PHE A 87 -12.14 -1.27 -24.37
C PHE A 87 -11.35 -2.55 -24.15
N ALA A 88 -10.77 -3.09 -25.23
CA ALA A 88 -9.79 -4.15 -25.13
C ALA A 88 -8.62 -3.62 -24.28
N HIS A 89 -8.52 -4.12 -23.05
CA HIS A 89 -7.68 -3.51 -22.02
C HIS A 89 -6.20 -3.60 -22.40
N ALA A 90 -5.57 -2.45 -22.62
CA ALA A 90 -4.15 -2.30 -22.34
C ALA A 90 -3.96 -2.23 -20.82
N SER A 91 -2.91 -2.84 -20.28
CA SER A 91 -2.51 -2.62 -18.88
C SER A 91 -2.23 -1.13 -18.64
N ASP A 92 -2.67 -0.58 -17.52
CA ASP A 92 -2.54 0.85 -17.23
C ASP A 92 -1.09 1.35 -17.17
N ARG A 93 -0.13 0.47 -16.85
CA ARG A 93 1.30 0.78 -17.00
C ARG A 93 1.67 1.11 -18.45
N GLY A 94 1.00 0.52 -19.43
CA GLY A 94 1.14 0.85 -20.85
C GLY A 94 0.74 2.30 -21.16
N HIS A 95 -0.22 2.87 -20.45
CA HIS A 95 -0.55 4.29 -20.56
C HIS A 95 0.49 5.18 -19.82
N VAL A 96 1.01 4.73 -18.67
CA VAL A 96 2.10 5.43 -17.96
C VAL A 96 3.37 5.57 -18.81
N LEU A 97 3.71 4.55 -19.61
CA LEU A 97 4.86 4.58 -20.53
C LEU A 97 4.73 5.62 -21.66
N LEU A 98 3.53 6.12 -21.95
CA LEU A 98 3.28 7.19 -22.93
C LEU A 98 3.39 8.59 -22.30
N LEU A 99 3.46 8.69 -20.96
CA LEU A 99 3.67 9.95 -20.26
C LEU A 99 5.15 10.35 -20.35
N PRO A 100 5.48 11.66 -20.37
CA PRO A 100 6.87 12.12 -20.41
C PRO A 100 7.52 12.03 -19.02
N THR A 101 7.62 10.81 -18.49
CA THR A 101 8.06 10.47 -17.11
C THR A 101 9.42 11.08 -16.75
N GLY A 102 10.32 11.27 -17.72
CA GLY A 102 11.60 11.98 -17.53
C GLY A 102 11.45 13.40 -16.96
N TYR A 103 10.42 14.16 -17.36
CA TYR A 103 10.16 15.49 -16.77
C TYR A 103 9.63 15.40 -15.34
N TYR A 104 8.87 14.35 -14.99
CA TYR A 104 8.42 14.11 -13.61
C TYR A 104 9.60 13.72 -12.70
N VAL A 105 10.50 12.86 -13.18
CA VAL A 105 11.73 12.46 -12.47
C VAL A 105 12.64 13.67 -12.23
N ALA A 106 12.91 14.46 -13.28
CA ALA A 106 13.74 15.67 -13.17
C ALA A 106 13.07 16.75 -12.30
N GLY A 107 11.77 17.00 -12.48
CA GLY A 107 11.00 17.97 -11.71
C GLY A 107 10.92 17.61 -10.22
N GLY A 108 10.72 16.33 -9.90
CA GLY A 108 10.73 15.83 -8.53
C GLY A 108 12.09 15.97 -7.85
N ALA A 109 13.18 15.59 -8.54
CA ALA A 109 14.54 15.79 -8.05
C ALA A 109 14.86 17.28 -7.79
N LEU A 110 14.48 18.17 -8.72
CA LEU A 110 14.64 19.62 -8.59
C LEU A 110 13.78 20.20 -7.45
N ALA A 111 12.54 19.75 -7.27
CA ALA A 111 11.67 20.20 -6.18
C ALA A 111 12.23 19.84 -4.80
N VAL A 112 12.75 18.61 -4.64
CA VAL A 112 13.40 18.17 -3.40
C VAL A 112 14.69 18.95 -3.14
N ALA A 113 15.54 19.14 -4.16
CA ALA A 113 16.75 19.96 -4.07
C ALA A 113 16.45 21.44 -3.73
N ALA A 114 15.43 22.03 -4.35
CA ALA A 114 14.99 23.39 -4.07
C ALA A 114 14.43 23.52 -2.64
N SER A 115 13.68 22.53 -2.15
CA SER A 115 13.17 22.52 -0.78
C SER A 115 14.31 22.53 0.25
N PHE A 116 15.39 21.78 0.01
CA PHE A 116 16.60 21.83 0.82
C PHE A 116 17.28 23.19 0.77
N LEU A 117 17.43 23.78 -0.43
CA LEU A 117 18.10 25.08 -0.59
C LEU A 117 17.33 26.19 0.14
N VAL A 118 16.00 26.21 0.02
CA VAL A 118 15.13 27.14 0.76
C VAL A 118 15.29 26.95 2.27
N LEU A 119 15.30 25.71 2.77
CA LEU A 119 15.49 25.44 4.21
C LEU A 119 16.90 25.77 4.71
N ALA A 120 17.94 25.62 3.88
CA ALA A 120 19.31 25.99 4.21
C ALA A 120 19.52 27.52 4.27
N LEU A 121 18.65 28.30 3.61
CA LEU A 121 18.68 29.76 3.58
C LEU A 121 17.71 30.41 4.60
N LEU A 122 16.69 29.69 5.06
CA LEU A 122 15.70 30.19 6.01
C LEU A 122 16.23 30.25 7.47
N PRO A 123 15.77 31.22 8.28
CA PRO A 123 16.00 31.21 9.72
C PRO A 123 15.36 29.97 10.39
N SER A 124 16.19 29.12 11.00
CA SER A 124 15.83 27.84 11.62
C SER A 124 14.81 27.92 12.78
N ASP A 125 14.65 29.11 13.35
CA ASP A 125 13.61 29.43 14.35
C ASP A 125 12.19 29.41 13.75
N PHE A 126 12.03 29.69 12.45
CA PHE A 126 10.70 29.82 11.85
C PHE A 126 9.98 28.46 11.70
N PRO A 127 10.58 27.41 11.12
CA PRO A 127 9.94 26.08 11.06
C PRO A 127 9.62 25.55 12.46
N THR A 128 10.57 25.62 13.40
CA THR A 128 10.43 25.02 14.73
C THR A 128 9.32 25.67 15.57
N ARG A 129 9.14 26.99 15.49
CA ARG A 129 8.02 27.70 16.15
C ARG A 129 6.66 27.36 15.53
N PHE A 130 6.60 27.15 14.21
CA PHE A 130 5.37 26.76 13.52
C PHE A 130 4.97 25.30 13.83
N TRP A 131 5.94 24.38 13.78
CA TRP A 131 5.79 22.95 14.09
C TRP A 131 5.29 22.67 15.51
N ARG A 132 5.64 23.52 16.49
CA ARG A 132 5.20 23.40 17.89
C ARG A 132 3.73 23.79 18.12
N ARG A 133 3.02 24.37 17.13
CA ARG A 133 1.58 24.69 17.28
C ARG A 133 0.75 23.42 17.47
N ARG A 134 -0.32 23.53 18.27
CA ARG A 134 -1.31 22.48 18.55
C ARG A 134 -2.70 23.12 18.64
N LEU A 135 -3.68 22.53 17.97
CA LEU A 135 -5.09 22.92 18.11
C LEU A 135 -5.82 21.83 18.90
N PRO A 136 -6.19 22.06 20.17
CA PRO A 136 -6.92 21.05 20.94
C PRO A 136 -8.31 20.83 20.35
N LEU A 137 -8.72 19.56 20.28
CA LEU A 137 -10.05 19.14 19.84
C LEU A 137 -10.86 18.77 21.09
N PHE A 138 -11.18 17.50 21.29
CA PHE A 138 -11.93 16.97 22.43
C PHE A 138 -11.06 16.01 23.28
N ALA A 139 -11.56 15.64 24.45
CA ALA A 139 -10.96 14.65 25.34
C ALA A 139 -11.84 13.40 25.42
N PHE A 140 -11.24 12.21 25.45
CA PHE A 140 -11.97 10.95 25.63
C PHE A 140 -11.17 9.93 26.44
N GLY A 141 -11.86 9.16 27.28
CA GLY A 141 -11.25 8.16 28.17
C GLY A 141 -11.06 6.80 27.50
N ASP A 142 -10.21 5.94 28.09
CA ASP A 142 -9.86 4.62 27.56
C ASP A 142 -10.88 3.51 27.84
N GLY A 143 -12.07 3.83 28.37
CA GLY A 143 -13.04 2.83 28.87
C GLY A 143 -13.43 1.76 27.85
N ALA A 144 -13.63 2.14 26.59
CA ALA A 144 -13.98 1.21 25.51
C ALA A 144 -12.78 0.48 24.90
N ARG A 145 -11.53 0.77 25.30
CA ARG A 145 -10.31 0.23 24.65
C ARG A 145 -10.19 -1.29 24.78
N ALA A 146 -10.57 -1.84 25.93
CA ALA A 146 -10.60 -3.29 26.12
C ALA A 146 -11.68 -3.95 25.23
N THR A 147 -12.86 -3.34 25.15
CA THR A 147 -13.99 -3.79 24.31
C THR A 147 -13.63 -3.78 22.83
N VAL A 148 -13.03 -2.69 22.32
CA VAL A 148 -12.59 -2.60 20.91
C VAL A 148 -11.56 -3.67 20.61
N SER A 149 -10.56 -3.87 21.48
CA SER A 149 -9.54 -4.93 21.29
C SER A 149 -10.12 -6.34 21.36
N LEU A 150 -11.15 -6.60 22.18
CA LEU A 150 -11.89 -7.87 22.19
C LEU A 150 -12.70 -8.07 20.89
N ILE A 151 -13.32 -7.02 20.35
CA ILE A 151 -14.01 -7.08 19.05
C ILE A 151 -13.01 -7.33 17.93
N SER A 152 -11.85 -6.66 17.93
CA SER A 152 -10.79 -6.90 16.95
C SER A 152 -10.20 -8.32 17.06
N PHE A 153 -10.09 -8.88 18.26
CA PHE A 153 -9.72 -10.30 18.44
C PHE A 153 -10.80 -11.25 17.90
N ALA A 154 -12.08 -10.99 18.17
CA ALA A 154 -13.18 -11.81 17.65
C ALA A 154 -13.24 -11.77 16.11
N GLY A 155 -13.10 -10.58 15.52
CA GLY A 155 -13.00 -10.41 14.07
C GLY A 155 -11.78 -11.13 13.47
N PHE A 156 -10.61 -11.02 14.11
CA PHE A 156 -9.41 -11.76 13.70
C PHE A 156 -9.61 -13.29 13.77
N ALA A 157 -10.26 -13.80 14.82
CA ALA A 157 -10.57 -15.22 14.94
C ALA A 157 -11.56 -15.70 13.86
N ILE A 158 -12.55 -14.88 13.50
CA ILE A 158 -13.47 -15.16 12.37
C ILE A 158 -12.70 -15.17 11.05
N LEU A 159 -11.78 -14.22 10.81
CA LEU A 159 -10.95 -14.19 9.60
C LEU A 159 -10.02 -15.42 9.50
N VAL A 160 -9.40 -15.84 10.60
CA VAL A 160 -8.60 -17.09 10.62
C VAL A 160 -9.47 -18.32 10.34
N ALA A 161 -10.68 -18.38 10.89
CA ALA A 161 -11.64 -19.45 10.56
C ALA A 161 -12.07 -19.41 9.09
N ALA A 162 -12.34 -18.22 8.54
CA ALA A 162 -12.65 -18.02 7.12
C ALA A 162 -11.51 -18.50 6.21
N GLY A 163 -10.26 -18.21 6.53
CA GLY A 163 -9.11 -18.69 5.76
C GLY A 163 -8.92 -20.22 5.79
N LEU A 164 -9.31 -20.88 6.89
CA LEU A 164 -9.22 -22.35 7.01
C LEU A 164 -10.40 -23.08 6.37
N PHE A 165 -11.62 -22.56 6.51
CA PHE A 165 -12.88 -23.28 6.21
C PHE A 165 -13.73 -22.66 5.08
N GLY A 166 -13.46 -21.43 4.66
CA GLY A 166 -14.17 -20.74 3.57
C GLY A 166 -13.52 -20.98 2.20
N SER A 167 -13.79 -20.06 1.26
CA SER A 167 -13.25 -20.10 -0.12
C SER A 167 -11.72 -20.20 -0.16
N ARG A 168 -11.18 -20.85 -1.19
CA ARG A 168 -9.73 -20.89 -1.49
C ARG A 168 -9.29 -19.92 -2.57
N ASP A 169 -10.25 -19.24 -3.21
CA ASP A 169 -9.94 -18.06 -4.03
C ASP A 169 -9.66 -16.86 -3.09
N PRO A 170 -8.51 -16.17 -3.23
CA PRO A 170 -8.17 -15.02 -2.39
C PRO A 170 -9.10 -13.81 -2.53
N LEU A 171 -9.82 -13.67 -3.66
CA LEU A 171 -10.70 -12.52 -3.91
C LEU A 171 -12.11 -12.69 -3.33
N SER A 172 -12.53 -13.92 -3.04
CA SER A 172 -13.77 -14.23 -2.29
C SER A 172 -13.54 -14.57 -0.82
N ASN A 173 -12.29 -14.85 -0.40
CA ASN A 173 -11.97 -15.05 1.02
C ASN A 173 -11.63 -13.72 1.71
N PRO A 174 -12.24 -13.36 2.86
CA PRO A 174 -11.96 -12.09 3.51
C PRO A 174 -10.57 -12.00 4.16
N LEU A 175 -9.87 -13.11 4.41
CA LEU A 175 -8.60 -13.08 5.18
C LEU A 175 -7.42 -12.42 4.42
N PRO A 176 -7.09 -12.79 3.16
CA PRO A 176 -6.05 -12.09 2.39
C PRO A 176 -6.36 -10.60 2.24
N LEU A 177 -7.60 -10.28 1.87
CA LEU A 177 -8.09 -8.90 1.71
C LEU A 177 -8.02 -8.11 3.02
N ALA A 178 -8.32 -8.74 4.17
CA ALA A 178 -8.22 -8.09 5.46
C ALA A 178 -6.77 -7.85 5.91
N ILE A 179 -5.84 -8.76 5.61
CA ILE A 179 -4.42 -8.63 6.00
C ILE A 179 -3.66 -7.70 5.06
N TRP A 180 -3.73 -7.94 3.75
CA TRP A 180 -2.98 -7.17 2.76
C TRP A 180 -3.66 -5.83 2.49
N THR A 181 -4.93 -5.82 2.06
CA THR A 181 -5.61 -4.59 1.66
C THR A 181 -6.04 -3.73 2.86
N LEU A 182 -6.77 -4.28 3.83
CA LEU A 182 -7.35 -3.47 4.91
C LEU A 182 -6.35 -3.13 6.02
N LEU A 183 -5.51 -4.09 6.44
CA LEU A 183 -4.53 -3.89 7.52
C LEU A 183 -3.21 -3.30 7.00
N TRP A 184 -2.57 -3.95 6.02
CA TRP A 184 -1.23 -3.55 5.57
C TRP A 184 -1.23 -2.33 4.66
N VAL A 185 -2.26 -2.13 3.82
CA VAL A 185 -2.45 -0.86 3.09
C VAL A 185 -3.32 0.11 3.91
N GLY A 186 -4.61 -0.19 4.05
CA GLY A 186 -5.62 0.73 4.61
C GLY A 186 -5.26 1.29 6.00
N LEU A 187 -4.98 0.43 6.98
CA LEU A 187 -4.68 0.88 8.34
C LEU A 187 -3.32 1.59 8.44
N VAL A 188 -2.35 1.30 7.57
CA VAL A 188 -1.09 2.05 7.52
C VAL A 188 -1.33 3.51 7.08
N LEU A 189 -2.19 3.72 6.07
CA LEU A 189 -2.61 5.06 5.64
C LEU A 189 -3.40 5.78 6.74
N LEU A 190 -4.38 5.10 7.35
CA LEU A 190 -5.20 5.66 8.42
C LEU A 190 -4.38 5.97 9.70
N GLN A 191 -3.43 5.12 10.08
CA GLN A 191 -2.50 5.39 11.19
C GLN A 191 -1.55 6.55 10.84
N GLY A 192 -1.12 6.66 9.58
CA GLY A 192 -0.31 7.76 9.06
C GLY A 192 -1.02 9.11 9.01
N LEU A 193 -2.36 9.12 8.98
CA LEU A 193 -3.19 10.33 8.97
C LEU A 193 -3.76 10.67 10.37
N LEU A 194 -4.37 9.69 11.04
CA LEU A 194 -5.21 9.83 12.24
C LEU A 194 -4.52 9.42 13.56
N GLY A 195 -3.29 8.92 13.49
CA GLY A 195 -2.47 8.64 14.68
C GLY A 195 -2.68 7.22 15.21
N ASN A 196 -2.66 7.05 16.53
CA ASN A 196 -2.45 5.72 17.13
C ASN A 196 -3.71 4.85 17.26
N LEU A 197 -4.36 4.55 16.13
CA LEU A 197 -5.52 3.66 16.02
C LEU A 197 -5.20 2.24 16.51
N TRP A 198 -4.02 1.72 16.17
CA TRP A 198 -3.57 0.38 16.55
C TRP A 198 -3.58 0.14 18.06
N SER A 199 -3.37 1.17 18.89
CA SER A 199 -3.46 1.04 20.35
C SER A 199 -4.83 0.57 20.84
N TRP A 200 -5.89 0.75 20.04
CA TRP A 200 -7.25 0.24 20.27
C TRP A 200 -7.53 -1.05 19.50
N LEU A 201 -7.13 -1.12 18.23
CA LEU A 201 -7.46 -2.21 17.30
C LEU A 201 -6.59 -3.48 17.42
N ASN A 202 -5.47 -3.45 18.16
CA ASN A 202 -4.61 -4.62 18.31
C ASN A 202 -5.37 -5.81 18.95
N PRO A 203 -5.31 -7.03 18.37
CA PRO A 203 -6.11 -8.19 18.81
C PRO A 203 -5.54 -8.93 20.03
N TRP A 204 -4.74 -8.26 20.89
CA TRP A 204 -4.13 -8.88 22.09
C TRP A 204 -4.47 -8.20 23.41
N TYR A 205 -4.68 -6.88 23.44
CA TYR A 205 -4.87 -6.16 24.72
C TYR A 205 -6.09 -6.67 25.51
N GLY A 206 -7.22 -6.87 24.83
CA GLY A 206 -8.45 -7.43 25.39
C GLY A 206 -8.25 -8.86 25.93
N PRO A 207 -7.83 -9.84 25.10
CA PRO A 207 -7.53 -11.20 25.55
C PRO A 207 -6.49 -11.26 26.67
N TRP A 208 -5.45 -10.42 26.62
CA TRP A 208 -4.42 -10.36 27.67
C TRP A 208 -5.00 -9.88 29.00
N LEU A 209 -5.87 -8.87 28.98
CA LEU A 209 -6.56 -8.36 30.17
C LEU A 209 -7.49 -9.41 30.79
N VAL A 210 -8.23 -10.16 29.95
CA VAL A 210 -9.11 -11.25 30.41
C VAL A 210 -8.31 -12.38 31.06
N ILE A 211 -7.26 -12.87 30.41
CA ILE A 211 -6.41 -13.95 30.97
C ILE A 211 -5.69 -13.49 32.23
N SER A 212 -5.16 -12.27 32.27
CA SER A 212 -4.49 -11.71 33.46
C SER A 212 -5.46 -11.51 34.63
N GLY A 213 -6.75 -11.25 34.36
CA GLY A 213 -7.80 -11.20 35.37
C GLY A 213 -8.19 -12.58 35.90
N LEU A 214 -8.27 -13.59 35.05
CA LEU A 214 -8.68 -14.96 35.42
C LEU A 214 -7.59 -15.73 36.18
N PHE A 215 -6.32 -15.61 35.77
CA PHE A 215 -5.19 -16.36 36.35
C PHE A 215 -4.33 -15.54 37.33
N GLY A 216 -4.74 -14.31 37.61
CA GLY A 216 -4.00 -13.36 38.43
C GLY A 216 -2.77 -12.75 37.74
N ALA A 217 -2.27 -11.66 38.31
CA ALA A 217 -1.06 -11.00 37.84
C ALA A 217 0.19 -11.84 38.18
N ARG A 218 0.64 -12.65 37.22
CA ARG A 218 1.93 -13.38 37.31
C ARG A 218 3.11 -12.43 37.20
N GLU A 219 4.25 -12.82 37.79
CA GLU A 219 5.51 -12.10 37.59
C GLU A 219 5.97 -12.19 36.13
N THR A 220 5.91 -11.05 35.42
CA THR A 220 6.37 -10.94 34.04
C THR A 220 7.88 -10.78 33.98
N TRP A 221 8.56 -11.62 33.19
CA TRP A 221 10.01 -11.52 33.02
C TRP A 221 10.38 -10.29 32.19
N ARG A 222 11.38 -9.50 32.60
CA ARG A 222 11.83 -8.36 31.80
C ARG A 222 12.78 -8.85 30.69
N PRO A 223 12.50 -8.57 29.41
CA PRO A 223 13.40 -8.98 28.33
C PRO A 223 14.77 -8.28 28.46
N PRO A 224 15.89 -8.94 28.12
CA PRO A 224 17.22 -8.36 28.27
C PRO A 224 17.38 -7.03 27.50
N PRO A 225 18.06 -6.01 28.06
CA PRO A 225 18.18 -4.69 27.42
C PRO A 225 18.80 -4.72 26.02
N TRP A 226 19.73 -5.66 25.76
CA TRP A 226 20.37 -5.84 24.45
C TRP A 226 19.41 -6.31 23.35
N LEU A 227 18.28 -6.93 23.72
CA LEU A 227 17.28 -7.41 22.77
C LEU A 227 16.61 -6.25 22.02
N GLY A 228 16.61 -5.04 22.60
CA GLY A 228 16.26 -3.80 21.91
C GLY A 228 14.87 -3.84 21.27
N CYS A 229 14.86 -3.80 19.93
CA CYS A 229 13.71 -4.08 19.07
C CYS A 229 14.02 -5.22 18.06
N TRP A 230 15.06 -6.03 18.29
CA TRP A 230 15.48 -7.08 17.35
C TRP A 230 14.41 -8.14 17.04
N PRO A 231 13.53 -8.59 17.99
CA PRO A 231 12.47 -9.52 17.63
C PRO A 231 11.45 -8.89 16.68
N ALA A 232 11.18 -7.59 16.79
CA ALA A 232 10.35 -6.87 15.81
C ALA A 232 11.04 -6.79 14.43
N VAL A 233 12.36 -6.59 14.37
CA VAL A 233 13.13 -6.65 13.10
C VAL A 233 13.03 -8.02 12.46
N VAL A 234 13.17 -9.10 13.23
CA VAL A 234 13.07 -10.48 12.73
C VAL A 234 11.64 -10.80 12.27
N LEU A 235 10.62 -10.48 13.07
CA LEU A 235 9.22 -10.71 12.68
C LEU A 235 8.83 -9.87 11.45
N PHE A 236 9.31 -8.63 11.33
CA PHE A 236 9.08 -7.83 10.12
C PHE A 236 9.82 -8.39 8.90
N PHE A 237 11.05 -8.90 9.06
CA PHE A 237 11.75 -9.61 7.98
C PHE A 237 10.96 -10.85 7.53
N THR A 238 10.46 -11.67 8.46
CA THR A 238 9.62 -12.84 8.14
C THR A 238 8.31 -12.44 7.47
N PHE A 239 7.66 -11.36 7.91
CA PHE A 239 6.46 -10.81 7.28
C PHE A 239 6.72 -10.35 5.84
N ALA A 240 7.74 -9.51 5.63
CA ALA A 240 8.13 -9.05 4.30
C ALA A 240 8.62 -10.19 3.38
N TRP A 241 9.28 -11.21 3.93
CA TRP A 241 9.64 -12.41 3.17
C TRP A 241 8.40 -13.19 2.76
N PHE A 242 7.40 -13.33 3.64
CA PHE A 242 6.14 -14.01 3.30
C PHE A 242 5.40 -13.25 2.20
N GLU A 243 5.12 -11.95 2.39
CA GLU A 243 4.47 -11.06 1.42
C GLU A 243 5.14 -11.11 0.03
N LEU A 244 6.48 -10.95 -0.01
CA LEU A 244 7.21 -10.70 -1.25
C LEU A 244 7.81 -11.95 -1.91
N ILE A 245 8.00 -13.05 -1.18
CA ILE A 245 8.83 -14.19 -1.62
C ILE A 245 8.17 -15.56 -1.44
N ASP A 246 7.19 -15.75 -0.55
CA ASP A 246 6.45 -17.03 -0.47
C ASP A 246 5.76 -17.35 -1.81
N PRO A 247 5.67 -18.62 -2.26
CA PRO A 247 4.99 -18.97 -3.50
C PRO A 247 3.52 -18.52 -3.62
N ALA A 248 2.78 -18.44 -2.52
CA ALA A 248 1.35 -18.13 -2.49
C ALA A 248 0.94 -17.43 -1.18
N PRO A 249 1.36 -16.17 -0.94
CA PRO A 249 1.04 -15.43 0.29
C PRO A 249 -0.46 -15.16 0.47
N ASP A 250 -1.20 -15.24 -0.64
CA ASP A 250 -2.65 -14.99 -0.71
C ASP A 250 -3.49 -16.27 -0.53
N ASP A 251 -2.90 -17.47 -0.50
CA ASP A 251 -3.67 -18.69 -0.19
C ASP A 251 -4.29 -18.57 1.21
N PRO A 252 -5.64 -18.58 1.33
CA PRO A 252 -6.28 -18.24 2.60
C PRO A 252 -5.90 -19.16 3.76
N ALA A 253 -5.61 -20.44 3.50
CA ALA A 253 -5.26 -21.39 4.57
C ALA A 253 -3.79 -21.28 5.00
N ARG A 254 -2.85 -21.10 4.07
CA ARG A 254 -1.45 -20.78 4.38
C ARG A 254 -1.38 -19.49 5.20
N LEU A 255 -2.10 -18.46 4.77
CA LEU A 255 -2.17 -17.19 5.47
C LEU A 255 -2.84 -17.32 6.85
N ALA A 256 -3.90 -18.12 6.99
CA ALA A 256 -4.53 -18.40 8.29
C ALA A 256 -3.57 -19.07 9.28
N TRP A 257 -2.78 -20.04 8.83
CA TRP A 257 -1.74 -20.66 9.66
C TRP A 257 -0.62 -19.67 10.02
N ALA A 258 -0.14 -18.88 9.06
CA ALA A 258 0.91 -17.88 9.29
C ALA A 258 0.45 -16.79 10.29
N ALA A 259 -0.72 -16.20 10.06
CA ALA A 259 -1.31 -15.17 10.92
C ALA A 259 -1.68 -15.71 12.30
N GLY A 260 -2.29 -16.89 12.38
CA GLY A 260 -2.65 -17.54 13.64
C GLY A 260 -1.42 -17.90 14.48
N LEU A 261 -0.35 -18.41 13.87
CA LEU A 261 0.91 -18.70 14.54
C LEU A 261 1.60 -17.42 15.02
N TYR A 262 1.66 -16.37 14.18
CA TYR A 262 2.19 -15.05 14.57
C TYR A 262 1.41 -14.45 15.75
N TRP A 263 0.07 -14.51 15.72
CA TRP A 263 -0.76 -14.05 16.83
C TRP A 263 -0.47 -14.84 18.11
N LEU A 264 -0.41 -16.17 18.03
CA LEU A 264 -0.19 -17.06 19.17
C LEU A 264 1.19 -16.88 19.80
N LEU A 265 2.25 -16.82 19.00
CA LEU A 265 3.62 -16.60 19.48
C LEU A 265 3.76 -15.21 20.12
N SER A 266 3.19 -14.18 19.49
CA SER A 266 3.16 -12.82 20.04
C SER A 266 2.38 -12.76 21.35
N PHE A 267 1.25 -13.46 21.45
CA PHE A 267 0.43 -13.50 22.65
C PHE A 267 1.11 -14.24 23.80
N ALA A 268 1.72 -15.40 23.53
CA ALA A 268 2.53 -16.12 24.52
C ALA A 268 3.68 -15.26 25.05
N ALA A 269 4.35 -14.51 24.17
CA ALA A 269 5.39 -13.57 24.57
C ALA A 269 4.84 -12.39 25.41
N MET A 270 3.63 -11.89 25.14
CA MET A 270 2.95 -10.89 26.00
C MET A 270 2.52 -11.44 27.37
N LEU A 271 2.28 -12.75 27.50
CA LEU A 271 1.99 -13.40 28.77
C LEU A 271 3.26 -13.65 29.61
N VAL A 272 4.39 -13.97 28.96
CA VAL A 272 5.69 -14.20 29.63
C VAL A 272 6.40 -12.88 29.97
N PHE A 273 6.54 -11.99 29.00
CA PHE A 273 7.30 -10.73 29.13
C PHE A 273 6.45 -9.51 29.50
N GLY A 274 5.13 -9.68 29.60
CA GLY A 274 4.17 -8.62 29.86
C GLY A 274 3.81 -7.80 28.60
N TYR A 275 2.51 -7.55 28.40
CA TYR A 275 1.99 -6.83 27.22
C TYR A 275 2.70 -5.51 26.94
N ARG A 276 2.97 -4.68 27.95
CA ARG A 276 3.55 -3.34 27.72
C ARG A 276 5.00 -3.37 27.25
N ASP A 277 5.79 -4.35 27.68
CA ASP A 277 7.21 -4.46 27.31
C ASP A 277 7.40 -5.26 26.02
N TRP A 278 6.64 -6.33 25.79
CA TRP A 278 6.67 -7.04 24.50
C TRP A 278 6.13 -6.18 23.36
N SER A 279 4.93 -5.59 23.49
CA SER A 279 4.31 -4.82 22.40
C SER A 279 5.11 -3.57 22.01
N ARG A 280 5.97 -3.04 22.90
CA ARG A 280 6.82 -1.87 22.59
C ARG A 280 8.17 -2.22 21.94
N ARG A 281 8.51 -3.50 21.79
CA ARG A 281 9.87 -3.97 21.46
C ARG A 281 9.90 -5.18 20.51
N GLY A 282 9.11 -6.20 20.81
CA GLY A 282 9.09 -7.46 20.09
C GLY A 282 7.99 -7.56 19.04
N GLU A 283 6.83 -6.95 19.28
CA GLU A 283 5.69 -6.98 18.35
C GLU A 283 5.90 -5.94 17.21
N PHE A 284 6.07 -6.42 15.98
CA PHE A 284 6.49 -5.59 14.85
C PHE A 284 5.42 -4.61 14.36
N LEU A 285 4.13 -4.99 14.34
CA LEU A 285 3.07 -4.09 13.90
C LEU A 285 2.96 -2.91 14.88
N THR A 286 2.99 -3.16 16.18
CA THR A 286 2.98 -2.11 17.20
C THR A 286 4.20 -1.19 17.10
N VAL A 287 5.39 -1.71 16.80
CA VAL A 287 6.59 -0.89 16.56
C VAL A 287 6.43 -0.03 15.29
N PHE A 288 6.02 -0.63 14.17
CA PHE A 288 5.80 0.05 12.89
C PHE A 288 4.73 1.13 12.99
N PHE A 289 3.53 0.77 13.45
CA PHE A 289 2.41 1.68 13.62
C PHE A 289 2.72 2.79 14.64
N ALA A 290 3.53 2.56 15.67
CA ALA A 290 3.98 3.61 16.59
C ALA A 290 5.04 4.56 15.98
N MET A 291 5.83 4.10 15.01
CA MET A 291 6.74 4.94 14.23
C MET A 291 5.96 5.80 13.22
N VAL A 292 5.04 5.20 12.46
CA VAL A 292 4.16 5.88 11.48
C VAL A 292 3.28 6.94 12.17
N ALA A 293 2.68 6.63 13.33
CA ALA A 293 1.83 7.58 14.07
C ALA A 293 2.54 8.87 14.54
N ARG A 294 3.88 8.94 14.47
CA ARG A 294 4.64 10.20 14.70
C ARG A 294 4.44 11.23 13.59
N PHE A 295 3.95 10.81 12.43
CA PHE A 295 3.70 11.68 11.27
C PHE A 295 2.24 12.08 11.10
N ALA A 296 1.33 11.43 11.81
CA ALA A 296 -0.09 11.75 11.77
C ALA A 296 -0.45 13.15 12.28
N LEU A 297 -1.51 13.71 11.70
CA LEU A 297 -2.06 15.02 12.03
C LEU A 297 -2.70 15.05 13.43
N LEU A 298 -3.18 13.92 13.94
CA LEU A 298 -3.80 13.83 15.26
C LEU A 298 -2.81 13.33 16.32
N GLU A 299 -2.62 14.12 17.37
CA GLU A 299 -1.89 13.79 18.59
C GLU A 299 -2.86 13.66 19.76
N ARG A 300 -2.93 12.47 20.36
CA ARG A 300 -3.59 12.28 21.65
C ARG A 300 -2.54 12.37 22.75
N ASN A 301 -2.55 13.47 23.49
CA ASN A 301 -1.79 13.54 24.73
C ASN A 301 -2.52 12.69 25.76
N GLU A 302 -1.94 11.56 26.17
CA GLU A 302 -2.25 10.97 27.48
C GLU A 302 -2.03 12.10 28.50
N GLY A 303 -3.10 12.59 29.12
CA GLY A 303 -3.01 13.63 30.14
C GLY A 303 -2.05 13.14 31.22
N LYS A 304 -1.12 13.98 31.68
CA LYS A 304 -0.11 13.56 32.64
C LYS A 304 -0.81 12.89 33.81
N ARG A 305 -0.70 11.55 33.89
CA ARG A 305 -1.14 10.82 35.07
C ARG A 305 -0.34 11.43 36.20
N ASN A 306 -1.02 12.06 37.15
CA ASN A 306 -0.36 12.55 38.35
C ASN A 306 0.10 11.32 39.13
N GLU A 307 1.32 10.88 38.84
CA GLU A 307 2.20 10.21 39.77
C GLU A 307 2.51 11.24 40.87
N GLY A 308 1.50 11.46 41.70
CA GLY A 308 1.51 12.50 42.71
C GLY A 308 2.69 12.28 43.65
N GLY A 309 3.35 13.39 43.99
CA GLY A 309 4.33 13.36 45.08
C GLY A 309 3.69 12.74 46.32
N ARG A 310 4.47 11.98 47.09
CA ARG A 310 4.07 11.49 48.40
C ARG A 310 3.91 12.67 49.36
N ASN A 311 2.76 13.33 49.30
CA ASN A 311 2.32 14.20 50.38
C ASN A 311 1.88 13.29 51.53
N GLU A 312 2.65 13.31 52.62
CA GLU A 312 2.33 12.59 53.83
C GLU A 312 1.17 13.29 54.54
N GLY A 313 -0.05 12.80 54.30
CA GLY A 313 -1.24 13.17 55.07
C GLY A 313 -2.45 13.61 54.23
N GLY A 314 -3.58 12.93 54.47
CA GLY A 314 -4.92 13.47 54.18
C GLY A 314 -5.57 13.06 52.85
N ARG A 315 -6.54 12.14 52.95
CA ARG A 315 -7.62 11.84 51.98
C ARG A 315 -7.22 11.40 50.56
N ASN A 316 -7.62 10.18 50.22
CA ASN A 316 -7.80 9.75 48.82
C ASN A 316 -8.97 10.52 48.18
N GLU A 317 -8.72 11.71 47.64
CA GLU A 317 -9.57 12.24 46.59
C GLU A 317 -9.31 11.42 45.31
N GLY A 318 -10.34 10.72 44.84
CA GLY A 318 -10.22 9.78 43.73
C GLY A 318 -9.82 10.49 42.45
N GLY A 319 -8.52 10.45 42.11
CA GLY A 319 -7.93 11.15 40.97
C GLY A 319 -8.72 10.90 39.70
N ARG A 320 -9.46 11.92 39.26
CA ARG A 320 -10.30 11.85 38.05
C ARG A 320 -9.38 11.49 36.88
N ASN A 321 -9.72 10.43 36.16
CA ASN A 321 -8.94 9.96 35.02
C ASN A 321 -9.17 10.92 33.84
N GLU A 322 -8.46 12.05 33.83
CA GLU A 322 -8.58 13.07 32.79
C GLU A 322 -8.29 12.46 31.42
N GLY A 323 -9.35 12.31 30.61
CA GLY A 323 -9.30 11.59 29.35
C GLY A 323 -8.27 12.20 28.40
N GLY A 324 -7.47 11.35 27.75
CA GLY A 324 -6.41 11.79 26.85
C GLY A 324 -6.93 12.78 25.81
N ARG A 325 -6.36 14.00 25.81
CA ARG A 325 -6.83 15.13 25.00
C ARG A 325 -6.29 14.99 23.58
N LEU A 326 -7.22 14.93 22.62
CA LEU A 326 -6.91 14.93 21.21
C LEU A 326 -6.58 16.36 20.76
N SER A 327 -5.60 16.48 19.87
CA SER A 327 -5.17 17.76 19.28
C SER A 327 -4.66 17.56 17.86
N LEU A 328 -4.88 18.55 17.01
CA LEU A 328 -4.30 18.61 15.67
C LEU A 328 -2.88 19.18 15.75
N CYS A 329 -1.94 18.57 15.03
CA CYS A 329 -0.54 18.95 14.91
C CYS A 329 -0.06 18.82 13.46
N TRP A 330 1.04 19.47 13.10
CA TRP A 330 1.67 19.28 11.78
C TRP A 330 2.30 17.89 11.64
N PRO A 331 2.42 17.33 10.42
CA PRO A 331 3.05 16.03 10.22
C PRO A 331 4.48 15.98 10.76
N GLY A 332 4.80 15.01 11.62
CA GLY A 332 6.14 14.93 12.23
C GLY A 332 6.38 15.92 13.37
N ALA A 333 5.38 16.70 13.79
CA ALA A 333 5.48 17.61 14.93
C ALA A 333 5.69 16.91 16.29
N LYS A 334 5.56 15.58 16.32
CA LYS A 334 5.86 14.69 17.46
C LYS A 334 7.36 14.34 17.55
N LEU A 335 8.19 14.78 16.59
CA LEU A 335 9.63 14.54 16.56
C LEU A 335 10.48 15.66 17.19
N SER A 336 9.86 16.77 17.59
CA SER A 336 10.55 17.88 18.29
C SER A 336 11.34 17.39 19.50
N ASP A 337 10.74 16.46 20.25
CA ASP A 337 11.24 15.97 21.53
C ASP A 337 11.54 14.44 21.46
N ALA A 338 11.64 13.89 20.25
CA ALA A 338 12.01 12.48 20.03
C ALA A 338 13.48 12.22 20.43
N ALA A 339 13.70 11.13 21.17
CA ALA A 339 15.03 10.59 21.42
C ALA A 339 15.59 9.86 20.18
N PRO A 340 16.93 9.76 20.03
CA PRO A 340 17.55 8.88 19.05
C PRO A 340 17.12 7.43 19.24
N LEU A 341 16.88 6.71 18.14
CA LEU A 341 16.62 5.27 18.15
C LEU A 341 17.90 4.46 18.45
N SER A 342 17.72 3.29 19.05
CA SER A 342 18.77 2.27 19.17
C SER A 342 19.10 1.66 17.81
N LEU A 343 20.22 0.93 17.71
CA LEU A 343 20.65 0.24 16.49
C LEU A 343 19.55 -0.65 15.89
N SER A 344 18.82 -1.40 16.71
CA SER A 344 17.67 -2.20 16.26
C SER A 344 16.51 -1.36 15.72
N GLY A 345 16.29 -0.14 16.23
CA GLY A 345 15.26 0.78 15.72
C GLY A 345 15.66 1.44 14.40
N ILE A 346 16.95 1.74 14.23
CA ILE A 346 17.54 2.18 12.95
C ILE A 346 17.38 1.06 11.91
N ALA A 347 17.77 -0.17 12.27
CA ALA A 347 17.63 -1.35 11.41
C ALA A 347 16.17 -1.60 11.02
N PHE A 348 15.22 -1.48 11.96
CA PHE A 348 13.79 -1.64 11.68
C PHE A 348 13.28 -0.66 10.61
N LEU A 349 13.59 0.63 10.73
CA LEU A 349 13.14 1.65 9.77
C LEU A 349 13.82 1.51 8.40
N LEU A 350 15.10 1.16 8.37
CA LEU A 350 15.81 0.90 7.11
C LEU A 350 15.27 -0.37 6.44
N LEU A 351 14.96 -1.42 7.21
CA LEU A 351 14.36 -2.64 6.70
C LEU A 351 12.96 -2.36 6.10
N ALA A 352 12.12 -1.61 6.81
CA ALA A 352 10.79 -1.21 6.35
C ALA A 352 10.79 -0.34 5.09
N LEU A 353 11.76 0.57 4.92
CA LEU A 353 11.93 1.24 3.62
C LEU A 353 12.41 0.24 2.56
N SER A 354 13.41 -0.59 2.87
CA SER A 354 14.05 -1.49 1.90
C SER A 354 13.15 -2.62 1.38
N SER A 355 12.21 -3.14 2.17
CA SER A 355 11.25 -4.14 1.70
C SER A 355 10.30 -3.53 0.68
N VAL A 356 9.84 -2.30 0.94
CA VAL A 356 9.01 -1.52 0.02
C VAL A 356 9.80 -1.06 -1.22
N SER A 357 11.09 -0.73 -1.09
CA SER A 357 12.01 -0.56 -2.24
C SER A 357 12.11 -1.83 -3.08
N PHE A 358 12.21 -2.98 -2.41
CA PHE A 358 12.47 -4.27 -3.04
C PHE A 358 11.22 -4.81 -3.73
N ASP A 359 10.03 -4.67 -3.15
CA ASP A 359 8.77 -5.05 -3.79
C ASP A 359 8.65 -4.40 -5.17
N GLY A 360 8.75 -3.06 -5.21
CA GLY A 360 8.69 -2.29 -6.46
C GLY A 360 9.77 -2.69 -7.46
N LEU A 361 11.01 -2.94 -7.02
CA LEU A 361 12.10 -3.38 -7.89
C LEU A 361 11.88 -4.80 -8.44
N SER A 362 11.47 -5.74 -7.58
CA SER A 362 11.39 -7.17 -7.86
C SER A 362 10.44 -7.51 -9.02
N LYS A 363 9.39 -6.70 -9.17
CA LYS A 363 8.39 -6.78 -10.23
C LYS A 363 8.91 -6.22 -11.58
N THR A 364 9.98 -5.41 -11.60
CA THR A 364 10.42 -4.73 -12.83
C THR A 364 11.00 -5.67 -13.89
N PHE A 365 10.79 -5.32 -15.16
CA PHE A 365 11.44 -6.00 -16.30
C PHE A 365 12.99 -5.96 -16.19
N PHE A 366 13.53 -4.88 -15.61
CA PHE A 366 14.97 -4.75 -15.34
C PHE A 366 15.47 -5.81 -14.36
N TRP A 367 14.81 -5.97 -13.21
CA TRP A 367 15.20 -6.96 -12.20
C TRP A 367 15.12 -8.39 -12.72
N LEU A 368 14.02 -8.75 -13.39
CA LEU A 368 13.83 -10.08 -13.97
C LEU A 368 14.87 -10.36 -15.06
N GLY A 369 15.15 -9.37 -15.92
CA GLY A 369 16.17 -9.45 -16.97
C GLY A 369 17.60 -9.67 -16.46
N LEU A 370 17.97 -9.11 -15.30
CA LEU A 370 19.29 -9.36 -14.66
C LEU A 370 19.54 -10.84 -14.34
N PHE A 371 18.47 -11.63 -14.14
CA PHE A 371 18.54 -13.07 -13.87
C PHE A 371 18.10 -13.93 -15.06
N GLY A 372 17.97 -13.33 -16.26
CA GLY A 372 17.57 -14.04 -17.48
C GLY A 372 16.12 -14.51 -17.50
N LEU A 373 15.26 -13.98 -16.63
CA LEU A 373 13.84 -14.35 -16.56
C LEU A 373 13.02 -13.48 -17.52
N ASN A 374 12.28 -14.12 -18.43
CA ASN A 374 11.34 -13.41 -19.31
C ASN A 374 10.13 -12.90 -18.49
N PRO A 375 9.87 -11.58 -18.41
CA PRO A 375 8.71 -11.05 -17.69
C PRO A 375 7.36 -11.48 -18.26
N LEU A 376 7.31 -11.82 -19.56
CA LEU A 376 6.10 -12.25 -20.27
C LEU A 376 5.82 -13.75 -20.14
N GLU A 377 6.82 -14.53 -19.72
CA GLU A 377 6.74 -15.99 -19.51
C GLU A 377 7.19 -16.31 -18.07
N PHE A 378 6.62 -15.58 -17.10
CA PHE A 378 7.07 -15.61 -15.72
C PHE A 378 6.99 -17.03 -15.11
N PRO A 379 8.11 -17.64 -14.65
CA PRO A 379 8.16 -19.05 -14.24
C PRO A 379 7.52 -19.36 -12.88
N GLY A 380 6.73 -18.44 -12.33
CA GLY A 380 6.08 -18.55 -11.03
C GLY A 380 7.00 -18.21 -9.84
N ARG A 381 6.38 -17.77 -8.73
CA ARG A 381 7.08 -17.25 -7.54
C ARG A 381 8.09 -18.26 -6.94
N THR A 382 7.83 -19.56 -7.07
CA THR A 382 8.73 -20.64 -6.63
C THR A 382 10.11 -20.59 -7.28
N ALA A 383 10.20 -20.28 -8.58
CA ALA A 383 11.48 -20.14 -9.27
C ALA A 383 12.27 -18.90 -8.79
N THR A 384 11.55 -17.86 -8.34
CA THR A 384 12.15 -16.60 -7.88
C THR A 384 12.56 -16.58 -6.41
N ILE A 385 12.28 -17.60 -5.59
CA ILE A 385 12.55 -17.59 -4.13
C ILE A 385 14.00 -17.19 -3.81
N GLY A 386 14.97 -17.78 -4.51
CA GLY A 386 16.40 -17.55 -4.25
C GLY A 386 16.83 -16.11 -4.54
N ILE A 387 16.51 -15.62 -5.75
CA ILE A 387 16.81 -14.23 -6.15
C ILE A 387 16.00 -13.21 -5.34
N GLY A 388 14.76 -13.55 -4.96
CA GLY A 388 13.91 -12.74 -4.09
C GLY A 388 14.51 -12.56 -2.70
N THR A 389 14.91 -13.65 -2.07
CA THR A 389 15.56 -13.63 -0.74
C THR A 389 16.89 -12.87 -0.78
N LEU A 390 17.71 -13.09 -1.81
CA LEU A 390 18.96 -12.35 -2.00
C LEU A 390 18.70 -10.85 -2.23
N GLY A 391 17.70 -10.50 -3.04
CA GLY A 391 17.34 -9.12 -3.37
C GLY A 391 16.82 -8.33 -2.18
N LEU A 392 15.94 -8.92 -1.36
CA LEU A 392 15.43 -8.31 -0.13
C LEU A 392 16.56 -8.00 0.86
N VAL A 393 17.47 -8.97 1.09
CA VAL A 393 18.63 -8.78 1.97
C VAL A 393 19.62 -7.77 1.39
N LEU A 394 19.90 -7.82 0.08
CA LEU A 394 20.81 -6.90 -0.59
C LEU A 394 20.28 -5.47 -0.57
N MET A 395 18.99 -5.26 -0.83
CA MET A 395 18.35 -3.93 -0.76
C MET A 395 18.45 -3.33 0.65
N PHE A 396 18.22 -4.13 1.69
CA PHE A 396 18.42 -3.71 3.08
C PHE A 396 19.88 -3.30 3.36
N VAL A 397 20.85 -4.13 2.96
CA VAL A 397 22.27 -3.87 3.19
C VAL A 397 22.76 -2.64 2.41
N LEU A 398 22.36 -2.49 1.14
CA LEU A 398 22.73 -1.34 0.30
C LEU A 398 22.14 -0.03 0.84
N LEU A 399 20.86 -0.02 1.21
CA LEU A 399 20.20 1.16 1.78
C LEU A 399 20.81 1.54 3.14
N ALA A 400 21.09 0.55 4.00
CA ALA A 400 21.74 0.79 5.28
C ALA A 400 23.17 1.31 5.13
N ALA A 401 23.95 0.76 4.19
CA ALA A 401 25.29 1.25 3.87
C ALA A 401 25.25 2.68 3.34
N ALA A 402 24.37 2.98 2.37
CA ALA A 402 24.20 4.32 1.80
C ALA A 402 23.79 5.35 2.86
N PHE A 403 22.84 4.99 3.75
CA PHE A 403 22.44 5.83 4.87
C PHE A 403 23.59 6.09 5.83
N ILE A 404 24.31 5.06 6.30
CA ILE A 404 25.42 5.23 7.23
C ILE A 404 26.57 6.04 6.59
N VAL A 405 26.89 5.82 5.31
CA VAL A 405 27.86 6.64 4.57
C VAL A 405 27.41 8.10 4.51
N ALA A 406 26.14 8.38 4.22
CA ALA A 406 25.60 9.74 4.21
C ALA A 406 25.71 10.42 5.59
N ILE A 407 25.41 9.71 6.69
CA ILE A 407 25.59 10.23 8.05
C ILE A 407 27.08 10.48 8.36
N VAL A 408 27.97 9.52 8.05
CA VAL A 408 29.42 9.66 8.32
C VAL A 408 30.01 10.84 7.54
N LEU A 409 29.66 11.01 6.26
CA LEU A 409 30.08 12.16 5.46
C LEU A 409 29.53 13.47 6.04
N GLY A 410 28.25 13.52 6.41
CA GLY A 410 27.64 14.72 7.01
C GLY A 410 28.29 15.12 8.33
N GLN A 411 28.51 14.16 9.23
CA GLN A 411 29.20 14.42 10.52
C GLN A 411 30.64 14.90 10.32
N ARG A 412 31.36 14.40 9.30
CA ARG A 412 32.70 14.89 8.91
C ARG A 412 32.64 16.32 8.36
N LEU A 413 31.76 16.60 7.41
CA LEU A 413 31.60 17.94 6.79
C LEU A 413 31.21 19.03 7.81
N ALA A 414 30.43 18.68 8.82
CA ALA A 414 30.00 19.61 9.87
C ALA A 414 31.01 19.77 11.04
N GLY A 415 32.10 18.98 11.08
CA GLY A 415 33.02 18.93 12.21
C GLY A 415 32.35 18.48 13.51
N SER A 416 31.50 17.44 13.43
CA SER A 416 30.62 17.03 14.53
C SER A 416 31.35 16.33 15.69
N PRO A 417 31.05 16.68 16.96
CA PRO A 417 31.48 15.92 18.13
C PRO A 417 30.52 14.78 18.50
N HIS A 418 29.36 14.64 17.83
CA HIS A 418 28.34 13.65 18.22
C HIS A 418 28.69 12.24 17.76
N SER A 419 28.26 11.24 18.53
CA SER A 419 28.46 9.84 18.15
C SER A 419 27.63 9.44 16.93
N LEU A 420 28.17 8.54 16.09
CA LEU A 420 27.47 8.03 14.91
C LEU A 420 26.09 7.43 15.25
N GLY A 421 25.99 6.69 16.36
CA GLY A 421 24.72 6.11 16.81
C GLY A 421 23.67 7.16 17.20
N GLN A 422 24.09 8.27 17.82
CA GLN A 422 23.21 9.39 18.17
C GLN A 422 22.75 10.15 16.91
N ALA A 423 23.66 10.42 15.97
CA ALA A 423 23.34 11.10 14.72
C ALA A 423 22.42 10.26 13.83
N ALA A 424 22.78 8.99 13.58
CA ALA A 424 21.99 8.05 12.79
C ALA A 424 20.64 7.74 13.45
N GLY A 425 20.63 7.49 14.77
CA GLY A 425 19.41 7.20 15.54
C GLY A 425 18.43 8.36 15.59
N LEU A 426 18.90 9.61 15.44
CA LEU A 426 18.02 10.76 15.28
C LEU A 426 17.59 10.95 13.82
N LEU A 427 18.54 10.96 12.88
CA LEU A 427 18.27 11.31 11.48
C LEU A 427 17.50 10.22 10.72
N VAL A 428 17.52 8.95 11.15
CA VAL A 428 16.71 7.87 10.53
C VAL A 428 15.20 8.17 10.56
N TRP A 429 14.72 8.99 11.50
CA TRP A 429 13.31 9.43 11.52
C TRP A 429 12.91 10.17 10.23
N SER A 430 13.82 10.82 9.52
CA SER A 430 13.51 11.50 8.25
C SER A 430 13.22 10.55 7.09
N ILE A 431 13.43 9.24 7.25
CA ILE A 431 13.10 8.22 6.22
C ILE A 431 11.61 7.86 6.23
N VAL A 432 10.92 7.98 7.36
CA VAL A 432 9.52 7.52 7.50
C VAL A 432 8.54 8.23 6.53
N PRO A 433 8.64 9.55 6.25
CA PRO A 433 7.83 10.19 5.20
C PRO A 433 8.03 9.61 3.80
N ILE A 434 9.24 9.14 3.49
CA ILE A 434 9.57 8.52 2.20
C ILE A 434 8.89 7.15 2.10
N ALA A 435 9.03 6.32 3.14
CA ALA A 435 8.38 5.02 3.20
C ALA A 435 6.86 5.15 3.10
N LEU A 436 6.25 6.04 3.89
CA LEU A 436 4.79 6.26 3.87
C LEU A 436 4.30 6.80 2.52
N ALA A 437 5.00 7.75 1.90
CA ALA A 437 4.58 8.30 0.61
C ALA A 437 4.73 7.30 -0.54
N TYR A 438 5.77 6.45 -0.54
CA TYR A 438 5.86 5.35 -1.49
C TYR A 438 4.76 4.31 -1.23
N HIS A 439 4.46 3.97 0.03
CA HIS A 439 3.37 3.05 0.39
C HIS A 439 2.01 3.54 -0.13
N VAL A 440 1.69 4.83 0.06
CA VAL A 440 0.50 5.47 -0.52
C VAL A 440 0.51 5.32 -2.05
N ALA A 441 1.63 5.67 -2.70
CA ALA A 441 1.69 5.71 -4.16
C ALA A 441 1.60 4.31 -4.80
N HIS A 442 2.33 3.32 -4.26
CA HIS A 442 2.38 1.97 -4.82
C HIS A 442 1.05 1.22 -4.67
N TYR A 443 0.46 1.23 -3.47
CA TYR A 443 -0.71 0.40 -3.17
C TYR A 443 -2.07 1.11 -3.38
N LEU A 444 -2.11 2.34 -3.91
CA LEU A 444 -3.37 3.07 -4.13
C LEU A 444 -4.36 2.31 -5.04
N THR A 445 -3.88 1.76 -6.16
CA THR A 445 -4.72 1.01 -7.11
C THR A 445 -5.29 -0.25 -6.47
N ALA A 446 -4.45 -1.00 -5.74
CA ALA A 446 -4.85 -2.17 -4.98
C ALA A 446 -5.93 -1.82 -3.93
N LEU A 447 -5.74 -0.73 -3.17
CA LEU A 447 -6.76 -0.28 -2.20
C LEU A 447 -8.09 0.09 -2.84
N LEU A 448 -8.09 0.65 -4.06
CA LEU A 448 -9.31 1.04 -4.79
C LEU A 448 -10.06 -0.14 -5.40
N VAL A 449 -9.38 -1.23 -5.76
CA VAL A 449 -9.98 -2.42 -6.37
C VAL A 449 -10.22 -3.52 -5.32
N ASP A 450 -9.18 -3.93 -4.61
CA ASP A 450 -9.24 -4.97 -3.58
C ASP A 450 -10.04 -4.52 -2.35
N GLY A 451 -10.17 -3.21 -2.13
CA GLY A 451 -11.09 -2.65 -1.13
C GLY A 451 -12.56 -2.94 -1.45
N GLN A 452 -12.92 -3.07 -2.74
CA GLN A 452 -14.26 -3.49 -3.15
C GLN A 452 -14.46 -4.99 -2.91
N TYR A 453 -13.49 -5.82 -3.31
CA TYR A 453 -13.48 -7.26 -2.99
C TYR A 453 -13.59 -7.50 -1.48
N ALA A 454 -12.86 -6.74 -0.66
CA ALA A 454 -12.91 -6.81 0.79
C ALA A 454 -14.33 -6.53 1.35
N MET A 455 -15.04 -5.54 0.81
CA MET A 455 -16.42 -5.24 1.20
C MET A 455 -17.41 -6.34 0.79
N ALA A 456 -17.18 -7.03 -0.33
CA ALA A 456 -18.00 -8.17 -0.73
C ALA A 456 -17.72 -9.42 0.11
N ALA A 457 -16.44 -9.81 0.23
CA ALA A 457 -16.00 -10.99 0.98
C ALA A 457 -16.31 -10.92 2.49
N LEU A 458 -16.38 -9.71 3.08
CA LEU A 458 -16.84 -9.54 4.46
C LEU A 458 -18.35 -9.79 4.66
N SER A 459 -19.17 -9.73 3.60
CA SER A 459 -20.61 -10.07 3.68
C SER A 459 -20.89 -11.58 3.57
N ASP A 460 -20.02 -12.35 2.90
CA ASP A 460 -20.08 -13.82 2.87
C ASP A 460 -18.73 -14.47 3.27
N PRO A 461 -18.30 -14.32 4.53
CA PRO A 461 -16.94 -14.66 4.96
C PRO A 461 -16.59 -16.16 4.85
N PHE A 462 -17.57 -17.04 4.63
CA PHE A 462 -17.38 -18.48 4.48
C PHE A 462 -17.78 -19.01 3.09
N ALA A 463 -18.19 -18.13 2.15
CA ALA A 463 -18.75 -18.51 0.84
C ALA A 463 -19.95 -19.47 0.95
N LEU A 464 -20.90 -19.15 1.85
CA LEU A 464 -22.09 -19.95 2.16
C LEU A 464 -23.40 -19.34 1.62
N GLY A 465 -23.31 -18.29 0.79
CA GLY A 465 -24.46 -17.51 0.33
C GLY A 465 -25.01 -16.57 1.41
N TRP A 466 -24.18 -16.16 2.36
CA TRP A 466 -24.55 -15.14 3.35
C TRP A 466 -24.50 -13.73 2.75
N ASN A 467 -25.17 -12.77 3.37
CA ASN A 467 -25.06 -11.37 2.97
C ASN A 467 -25.15 -10.44 4.19
N LEU A 468 -24.16 -10.54 5.09
CA LEU A 468 -24.18 -9.95 6.44
C LEU A 468 -24.32 -8.41 6.45
N PHE A 469 -23.84 -7.72 5.42
CA PHE A 469 -23.87 -6.24 5.32
C PHE A 469 -24.58 -5.74 4.05
N GLY A 470 -25.23 -6.61 3.27
CA GLY A 470 -25.90 -6.27 2.01
C GLY A 470 -24.96 -6.11 0.80
N THR A 471 -23.67 -6.43 0.94
CA THR A 471 -22.61 -6.19 -0.07
C THR A 471 -22.10 -7.45 -0.78
N ALA A 472 -22.59 -8.66 -0.49
CA ALA A 472 -22.07 -9.89 -1.10
C ALA A 472 -22.15 -9.87 -2.65
N ASP A 473 -23.29 -9.46 -3.20
CA ASP A 473 -23.55 -9.37 -4.64
C ASP A 473 -23.03 -8.07 -5.29
N MET A 474 -22.15 -7.32 -4.62
CA MET A 474 -21.63 -6.05 -5.12
C MET A 474 -20.75 -6.26 -6.36
N ARG A 475 -21.10 -5.58 -7.46
CA ARG A 475 -20.29 -5.60 -8.68
C ARG A 475 -18.96 -4.87 -8.43
N ILE A 476 -17.85 -5.53 -8.76
CA ILE A 476 -16.52 -4.96 -8.61
C ILE A 476 -16.17 -4.13 -9.84
N GLU A 477 -16.05 -2.82 -9.67
CA GLU A 477 -15.72 -1.87 -10.71
C GLU A 477 -14.20 -1.72 -10.83
N ALA A 478 -13.49 -2.80 -11.19
CA ALA A 478 -12.05 -2.75 -11.48
C ALA A 478 -11.74 -1.75 -12.62
N GLY A 479 -12.67 -1.58 -13.57
CA GLY A 479 -12.61 -0.54 -14.61
C GLY A 479 -12.60 0.89 -14.07
N ALA A 480 -13.06 1.14 -12.85
CA ALA A 480 -12.97 2.45 -12.19
C ALA A 480 -11.55 2.76 -11.66
N ALA A 481 -10.57 1.88 -11.91
CA ALA A 481 -9.14 2.12 -11.72
C ALA A 481 -8.35 2.19 -13.05
N ALA A 482 -9.00 1.99 -14.20
CA ALA A 482 -8.34 1.74 -15.49
C ALA A 482 -8.61 2.80 -16.58
N GLY A 483 -7.75 2.82 -17.59
CA GLY A 483 -7.86 3.61 -18.83
C GLY A 483 -7.09 4.94 -18.80
N ALA A 484 -6.61 5.35 -19.98
CA ALA A 484 -5.66 6.45 -20.17
C ALA A 484 -5.94 7.75 -19.38
N GLY A 485 -7.20 8.20 -19.32
CA GLY A 485 -7.57 9.42 -18.62
C GLY A 485 -7.42 9.31 -17.10
N LEU A 486 -7.71 8.14 -16.53
CA LEU A 486 -7.54 7.89 -15.10
C LEU A 486 -6.10 7.51 -14.76
N ALA A 487 -5.42 6.74 -15.62
CA ALA A 487 -3.98 6.48 -15.49
C ALA A 487 -3.15 7.77 -15.41
N TRP A 488 -3.54 8.82 -16.14
CA TRP A 488 -2.94 10.16 -16.02
C TRP A 488 -3.17 10.79 -14.63
N TRP A 489 -4.40 10.76 -14.12
CA TRP A 489 -4.75 11.32 -12.80
C TRP A 489 -4.05 10.55 -11.67
N LEU A 490 -4.08 9.23 -11.73
CA LEU A 490 -3.42 8.32 -10.80
C LEU A 490 -1.91 8.56 -10.77
N TRP A 491 -1.26 8.62 -11.94
CA TRP A 491 0.16 8.96 -12.06
C TRP A 491 0.51 10.30 -11.41
N ASN A 492 -0.27 11.36 -11.72
CA ASN A 492 -0.01 12.69 -11.18
C ASN A 492 -0.19 12.74 -9.65
N PHE A 493 -1.19 12.02 -9.11
CA PHE A 493 -1.37 11.88 -7.67
C PHE A 493 -0.22 11.11 -7.02
N GLN A 494 0.14 9.94 -7.55
CA GLN A 494 1.24 9.10 -7.06
C GLN A 494 2.59 9.85 -7.05
N ALA A 495 2.92 10.52 -8.16
CA ALA A 495 4.14 11.32 -8.27
C ALA A 495 4.12 12.52 -7.30
N GLY A 496 2.99 13.24 -7.22
CA GLY A 496 2.82 14.36 -6.28
C GLY A 496 2.96 13.96 -4.82
N VAL A 497 2.42 12.80 -4.44
CA VAL A 497 2.57 12.20 -3.11
C VAL A 497 4.03 11.84 -2.82
N ILE A 498 4.73 11.17 -3.75
CA ILE A 498 6.16 10.83 -3.58
C ILE A 498 7.01 12.10 -3.39
N ILE A 499 6.80 13.13 -4.21
CA ILE A 499 7.56 14.39 -4.13
C ILE A 499 7.26 15.10 -2.80
N THR A 500 6.00 15.18 -2.39
CA THR A 500 5.58 15.79 -1.12
C THR A 500 6.16 15.04 0.09
N GLY A 501 6.21 13.71 0.03
CA GLY A 501 6.84 12.86 1.04
C GLY A 501 8.34 13.13 1.20
N HIS A 502 9.06 13.30 0.08
CA HIS A 502 10.48 13.65 0.12
C HIS A 502 10.73 15.10 0.57
N MET A 503 9.86 16.05 0.23
CA MET A 503 9.95 17.41 0.78
C MET A 503 9.71 17.43 2.30
N LEU A 504 8.76 16.63 2.80
CA LEU A 504 8.56 16.42 4.24
C LEU A 504 9.75 15.70 4.90
N ALA A 505 10.38 14.75 4.20
CA ALA A 505 11.59 14.08 4.65
C ALA A 505 12.76 15.06 4.83
N VAL A 506 13.01 15.94 3.85
CA VAL A 506 14.05 16.99 3.93
C VAL A 506 13.75 17.98 5.06
N LEU A 507 12.48 18.40 5.22
CA LEU A 507 12.07 19.29 6.31
C LEU A 507 12.29 18.67 7.70
N VAL A 508 12.00 17.38 7.84
CA VAL A 508 12.25 16.62 9.08
C VAL A 508 13.75 16.39 9.30
N ALA A 509 14.53 16.07 8.26
CA ALA A 509 15.98 15.96 8.32
C ALA A 509 16.61 17.28 8.80
N HIS A 510 16.19 18.42 8.27
CA HIS A 510 16.69 19.74 8.66
C HIS A 510 16.37 20.07 10.11
N GLY A 511 15.12 19.86 10.55
CA GLY A 511 14.72 20.08 11.94
C GLY A 511 15.44 19.19 12.96
N LEU A 512 15.86 17.98 12.55
CA LEU A 512 16.63 17.06 13.39
C LEU A 512 18.14 17.33 13.33
N ALA A 513 18.67 17.73 12.17
CA ALA A 513 20.05 18.20 12.02
C ALA A 513 20.32 19.46 12.86
N TRP A 514 19.35 20.38 12.93
CA TRP A 514 19.41 21.55 13.81
C TRP A 514 19.53 21.18 15.30
N ARG A 515 18.86 20.11 15.74
CA ARG A 515 18.97 19.60 17.13
C ARG A 515 20.36 19.03 17.46
N LEU A 516 21.13 18.61 16.46
CA LEU A 516 22.53 18.21 16.61
C LEU A 516 23.48 19.42 16.45
N HIS A 517 23.15 20.35 15.56
CA HIS A 517 24.00 21.47 15.16
C HIS A 517 23.23 22.81 15.18
N PRO A 518 23.22 23.54 16.32
CA PRO A 518 22.57 24.85 16.46
C PRO A 518 23.22 26.01 15.69
N VAL A 519 23.93 25.74 14.59
CA VAL A 519 24.62 26.70 13.73
C VAL A 519 24.20 26.42 12.28
N PRO A 520 23.57 27.36 11.54
CA PRO A 520 22.88 27.04 10.28
C PRO A 520 23.76 26.35 9.24
N ALA A 521 24.99 26.86 9.05
CA ALA A 521 25.95 26.26 8.13
C ALA A 521 26.34 24.82 8.52
N ARG A 522 26.55 24.53 9.82
CA ARG A 522 26.87 23.17 10.29
C ARG A 522 25.68 22.22 10.17
N ALA A 523 24.47 22.69 10.47
CA ALA A 523 23.25 21.93 10.21
C ALA A 523 23.16 21.56 8.72
N ALA A 524 23.19 22.55 7.82
CA ALA A 524 23.09 22.34 6.38
C ALA A 524 24.19 21.41 5.82
N LEU A 525 25.44 21.58 6.24
CA LEU A 525 26.55 20.68 5.88
C LEU A 525 26.36 19.25 6.43
N SER A 526 25.79 19.10 7.63
CA SER A 526 25.56 17.78 8.23
C SER A 526 24.47 16.97 7.52
N GLN A 527 23.50 17.63 6.88
CA GLN A 527 22.39 16.98 6.17
C GLN A 527 22.57 16.93 4.64
N SER A 528 23.56 17.59 4.05
CA SER A 528 23.68 17.63 2.59
C SER A 528 23.91 16.25 1.95
N PRO A 529 24.71 15.30 2.49
CA PRO A 529 24.85 13.98 1.87
C PRO A 529 23.59 13.12 2.03
N LEU A 530 22.87 13.28 3.16
CA LEU A 530 21.58 12.64 3.38
C LEU A 530 20.51 13.18 2.40
N THR A 531 20.58 14.47 2.07
CA THR A 531 19.70 15.10 1.07
C THR A 531 20.01 14.59 -0.34
N VAL A 532 21.29 14.43 -0.71
CA VAL A 532 21.67 13.80 -1.98
C VAL A 532 21.13 12.36 -2.07
N LEU A 533 21.19 11.59 -0.97
CA LEU A 533 20.56 10.28 -0.88
C LEU A 533 19.04 10.35 -1.06
N MET A 534 18.35 11.34 -0.45
CA MET A 534 16.91 11.55 -0.65
C MET A 534 16.55 11.94 -2.09
N ILE A 535 17.35 12.76 -2.78
CA ILE A 535 17.14 13.12 -4.18
C ILE A 535 17.32 11.89 -5.07
N ALA A 536 18.38 11.10 -4.85
CA ALA A 536 18.60 9.83 -5.55
C ALA A 536 17.45 8.83 -5.30
N TYR A 537 16.94 8.76 -4.07
CA TYR A 537 15.78 7.92 -3.74
C TYR A 537 14.46 8.46 -4.33
N THR A 538 14.31 9.78 -4.51
CA THR A 538 13.18 10.39 -5.23
C THR A 538 13.18 9.95 -6.69
N VAL A 539 14.35 10.03 -7.35
CA VAL A 539 14.56 9.57 -8.73
C VAL A 539 14.25 8.07 -8.85
N PHE A 540 14.79 7.25 -7.94
CA PHE A 540 14.54 5.80 -7.90
C PHE A 540 13.06 5.47 -7.68
N GLY A 541 12.37 6.13 -6.75
CA GLY A 541 10.95 5.91 -6.47
C GLY A 541 10.04 6.26 -7.65
N LEU A 542 10.28 7.40 -8.32
CA LEU A 542 9.55 7.79 -9.53
C LEU A 542 9.89 6.88 -10.72
N TRP A 543 11.14 6.41 -10.83
CA TRP A 543 11.55 5.43 -11.83
C TRP A 543 10.86 4.07 -11.62
N LEU A 544 10.72 3.58 -10.38
CA LEU A 544 10.00 2.33 -10.07
C LEU A 544 8.51 2.39 -10.46
N LEU A 545 7.86 3.55 -10.34
CA LEU A 545 6.49 3.73 -10.83
C LEU A 545 6.43 3.79 -12.37
N ALA A 546 7.41 4.46 -13.01
CA ALA A 546 7.44 4.62 -14.47
C ALA A 546 7.79 3.33 -15.24
N THR A 547 8.50 2.40 -14.61
CA THR A 547 9.15 1.26 -15.28
C THR A 547 8.16 0.11 -15.56
N PRO A 548 8.29 -0.60 -16.70
CA PRO A 548 7.52 -1.82 -16.97
C PRO A 548 7.75 -2.87 -15.89
N ALA A 549 6.66 -3.51 -15.45
CA ALA A 549 6.67 -4.56 -14.44
C ALA A 549 5.84 -5.76 -14.91
N ALA A 550 6.19 -6.96 -14.44
CA ALA A 550 5.35 -8.14 -14.56
C ALA A 550 4.22 -8.09 -13.52
N GLY A 551 3.03 -8.56 -13.91
CA GLY A 551 1.75 -8.26 -13.25
C GLY A 551 1.03 -7.15 -13.98
#